data_AF-N6XY20-F1
#
_entry.id   AF-N6XY20-F1
#
_cell.length_a   1.000
_cell.length_b   1.000
_cell.length_c   1.000
_cell.angle_alpha   90.00
_cell.angle_beta   90.00
_cell.angle_gamma   90.00
#
_symmetry.space_group_name_H-M   'P 1'
#
loop_
_entity.id
_entity.type
_entity.pdbx_description
1 polymer ?
#
loop_
_entity_poly.entity_id
_entity_poly.type
_entity_poly.pdbx_seq_one_letter_code
_entity_poly.pdbx_strand_id
1 'polypeptide(L)'
;GHGGRPLPVHARDAAALRRPEQVDALLALPHGTRLLGVMDDASAIVFLAMASSRGAHLLAHGHHRLASQGATRHTCSATGCGEALAWHEPASHPATHVERFYLATLGETTPGARTSLPAVPGGDEALASFLIRL
;
A
#
# COMPACT_ATOMS: atom_id res chain seq x y z
N GLY A 1 21.60 7.45 4.71
CA GLY A 1 21.28 7.28 6.14
C GLY A 1 20.22 6.20 6.25
N HIS A 2 20.47 5.15 7.02
CA HIS A 2 19.53 4.04 7.21
C HIS A 2 18.31 4.54 8.00
N GLY A 3 17.27 4.95 7.27
CA GLY A 3 15.98 5.33 7.84
C GLY A 3 15.33 4.12 8.49
N GLY A 4 14.88 4.27 9.74
CA GLY A 4 14.25 3.22 10.52
C GLY A 4 13.11 2.51 9.78
N ARG A 5 12.82 1.27 10.22
CA ARG A 5 11.69 0.48 9.69
C ARG A 5 10.41 1.32 9.81
N PRO A 6 9.60 1.42 8.74
CA PRO A 6 8.32 2.11 8.81
C PRO A 6 7.44 1.52 9.91
N LEU A 7 6.68 2.37 10.58
CA LEU A 7 5.66 1.90 11.52
C LEU A 7 4.53 1.26 10.72
N PRO A 8 4.20 -0.03 10.96
CA PRO A 8 3.10 -0.66 10.28
C PRO A 8 1.79 -0.07 10.80
N VAL A 9 1.08 0.61 9.92
CA VAL A 9 -0.36 0.74 9.99
C VAL A 9 -0.92 -0.61 9.51
N HIS A 10 -0.88 -1.60 10.40
CA HIS A 10 -1.63 -2.84 10.19
C HIS A 10 -3.09 -2.47 9.92
N ALA A 11 -3.85 -3.38 9.32
CA ALA A 11 -5.30 -3.34 9.33
C ALA A 11 -5.82 -3.41 10.80
N ARG A 12 -5.53 -2.40 11.61
CA ARG A 12 -6.40 -1.95 12.69
C ARG A 12 -7.62 -1.49 11.94
N ASP A 13 -8.57 -2.40 11.84
CA ASP A 13 -9.88 -2.32 11.19
C ASP A 13 -10.04 -1.19 10.19
N ALA A 14 -10.53 -1.48 8.99
CA ALA A 14 -11.11 -0.42 8.14
C ALA A 14 -12.11 0.47 8.93
N ALA A 15 -12.67 -0.01 10.05
CA ALA A 15 -13.43 0.77 11.04
C ALA A 15 -12.62 1.81 11.85
N ALA A 16 -11.34 1.58 12.15
CA ALA A 16 -10.48 2.49 12.90
C ALA A 16 -10.01 3.71 12.09
N LEU A 17 -10.21 3.72 10.76
CA LEU A 17 -10.04 4.90 9.91
C LEU A 17 -11.37 5.57 9.54
N ARG A 18 -12.52 5.01 9.96
CA ARG A 18 -13.84 5.66 9.78
C ARG A 18 -14.04 6.85 10.72
N ARG A 19 -13.21 6.95 11.75
CA ARG A 19 -13.30 7.98 12.77
C ARG A 19 -12.23 9.04 12.52
N PRO A 20 -12.62 10.29 12.18
CA PRO A 20 -11.68 11.37 11.89
C PRO A 20 -10.59 11.54 12.95
N GLU A 21 -10.93 11.37 14.22
CA GLU A 21 -10.00 11.53 15.34
C GLU A 21 -8.83 10.53 15.34
N GLN A 22 -9.02 9.33 14.78
CA GLN A 22 -7.96 8.31 14.71
C GLN A 22 -6.99 8.59 13.57
N VAL A 23 -7.50 9.11 12.45
CA VAL A 23 -6.69 9.63 11.35
C VAL A 23 -5.85 10.81 11.83
N ASP A 24 -6.44 11.73 12.59
CA ASP A 24 -5.75 12.89 13.13
C ASP A 24 -4.63 12.48 14.09
N ALA A 25 -4.89 11.53 14.99
CA ALA A 25 -3.86 11.00 15.89
C ALA A 25 -2.69 10.34 15.14
N LEU A 26 -2.99 9.61 14.05
CA LEU A 26 -1.96 8.98 13.21
C LEU A 26 -1.12 10.02 12.46
N LEU A 27 -1.74 11.09 11.98
CA LEU A 27 -1.07 12.17 11.25
C LEU A 27 -0.40 13.20 12.18
N ALA A 28 -0.69 13.17 13.48
CA ALA A 28 -0.01 13.94 14.51
C ALA A 28 1.32 13.32 15.00
N LEU A 29 1.70 12.15 14.48
CA LEU A 29 3.01 11.56 14.76
C LEU A 29 4.15 12.48 14.29
N PRO A 30 5.35 12.39 14.89
CA PRO A 30 6.47 13.29 14.58
C PRO A 30 6.81 13.34 13.08
N HIS A 31 7.20 14.53 12.60
CA HIS A 31 7.71 14.69 11.23
C HIS A 31 8.86 13.72 10.92
N GLY A 32 8.87 13.21 9.70
CA GLY A 32 9.82 12.19 9.25
C GLY A 32 9.40 10.77 9.59
N THR A 33 8.34 10.57 10.39
CA THR A 33 7.75 9.24 10.64
C THR A 33 7.30 8.63 9.32
N ARG A 34 7.76 7.40 9.05
CA ARG A 34 7.31 6.61 7.89
C ARG A 34 6.17 5.71 8.31
N LEU A 35 5.05 5.82 7.60
CA LEU A 35 3.87 4.99 7.82
C LEU A 35 3.66 4.08 6.62
N LEU A 36 3.51 2.79 6.89
CA LEU A 36 3.23 1.75 5.90
C LEU A 36 1.84 1.18 6.19
N GLY A 37 0.92 1.22 5.24
CA GLY A 37 -0.42 0.67 5.46
C GLY A 37 -1.01 -0.02 4.25
N VAL A 38 -2.08 -0.80 4.49
CA VAL A 38 -2.98 -1.35 3.48
C VAL A 38 -4.41 -1.03 3.87
N MET A 39 -5.21 -0.64 2.89
CA MET A 39 -6.65 -0.45 3.05
C MET A 39 -7.37 -0.70 1.73
N ASP A 40 -8.70 -0.62 1.69
CA ASP A 40 -9.42 -0.63 0.42
C ASP A 40 -9.05 0.59 -0.43
N ASP A 41 -9.20 0.45 -1.75
CA ASP A 41 -8.78 1.45 -2.75
C ASP A 41 -9.40 2.84 -2.49
N ALA A 42 -10.70 2.88 -2.13
CA ALA A 42 -11.42 4.12 -1.88
C ALA A 42 -10.94 4.81 -0.60
N SER A 43 -10.78 4.06 0.49
CA SER A 43 -10.23 4.59 1.74
C SER A 43 -8.80 5.09 1.55
N ALA A 44 -7.97 4.42 0.75
CA ALA A 44 -6.59 4.85 0.50
C ALA A 44 -6.53 6.20 -0.17
N ILE A 45 -7.38 6.44 -1.18
CA ILE A 45 -7.48 7.74 -1.86
C ILE A 45 -7.81 8.85 -0.85
N VAL A 46 -8.82 8.65 -0.01
CA VAL A 46 -9.26 9.65 0.97
C VAL A 46 -8.19 9.87 2.04
N PHE A 47 -7.59 8.81 2.57
CA PHE A 47 -6.53 8.89 3.56
C PHE A 47 -5.29 9.62 3.02
N LEU A 48 -4.83 9.28 1.81
CA LEU A 48 -3.67 9.92 1.19
C LEU A 48 -3.91 11.40 0.89
N ALA A 49 -5.13 11.78 0.48
CA ALA A 49 -5.49 13.18 0.30
C ALA A 49 -5.42 13.96 1.62
N MET A 50 -5.98 13.40 2.70
CA MET A 50 -5.91 13.99 4.04
C MET A 50 -4.48 14.08 4.55
N ALA A 51 -3.68 13.02 4.38
CA ALA A 51 -2.28 13.01 4.79
C ALA A 51 -1.48 14.07 4.02
N SER A 52 -1.69 14.18 2.71
CA SER A 52 -1.01 15.17 1.86
C SER A 52 -1.38 16.61 2.25
N SER A 53 -2.65 16.88 2.57
CA SER A 53 -3.07 18.21 3.07
C SER A 53 -2.41 18.61 4.40
N ARG A 54 -1.87 17.64 5.15
CA ARG A 54 -1.13 17.84 6.40
C ARG A 54 0.39 17.79 6.21
N GLY A 55 0.87 17.77 4.96
CA GLY A 55 2.29 17.82 4.62
C GLY A 55 2.95 16.45 4.45
N ALA A 56 2.20 15.34 4.52
CA ALA A 56 2.77 14.02 4.27
C ALA A 56 3.16 13.84 2.80
N HIS A 57 4.28 13.16 2.57
CA HIS A 57 4.82 12.84 1.26
C HIS A 57 4.62 11.36 0.93
N LEU A 58 4.05 11.07 -0.23
CA LEU A 58 3.95 9.71 -0.75
C LEU A 58 5.31 9.21 -1.26
N LEU A 59 5.82 8.16 -0.63
CA LEU A 59 7.08 7.51 -0.99
C LEU A 59 6.85 6.31 -1.90
N ALA A 60 5.74 5.59 -1.73
CA ALA A 60 5.34 4.51 -2.61
C ALA A 60 3.85 4.21 -2.49
N HIS A 61 3.26 3.65 -3.54
CA HIS A 61 1.88 3.21 -3.60
C HIS A 61 1.80 1.92 -4.41
N GLY A 62 0.95 0.98 -4.02
CA GLY A 62 0.65 -0.20 -4.79
C GLY A 62 -0.82 -0.57 -4.73
N HIS A 63 -1.31 -1.17 -5.82
CA HIS A 63 -2.65 -1.72 -5.89
C HIS A 63 -2.60 -3.24 -5.95
N HIS A 64 -3.55 -3.85 -5.27
CA HIS A 64 -3.74 -5.30 -5.18
C HIS A 64 -5.15 -5.62 -5.63
N ARG A 65 -5.27 -6.47 -6.64
CA ARG A 65 -6.56 -6.95 -7.16
C ARG A 65 -6.61 -8.46 -6.94
N LEU A 66 -7.60 -8.91 -6.19
CA LEU A 66 -7.86 -10.34 -5.97
C LEU A 66 -8.69 -10.87 -7.14
N ALA A 67 -8.07 -11.57 -8.07
CA ALA A 67 -8.79 -12.22 -9.15
C ALA A 67 -9.66 -13.34 -8.58
N SER A 68 -10.87 -13.46 -9.09
CA SER A 68 -11.85 -14.48 -8.72
C SER A 68 -11.36 -15.93 -8.92
N GLN A 69 -10.28 -16.13 -9.69
CA GLN A 69 -9.60 -17.42 -9.89
C GLN A 69 -8.54 -17.76 -8.82
N GLY A 70 -8.47 -17.00 -7.72
CA GLY A 70 -7.56 -17.29 -6.61
C GLY A 70 -6.11 -16.86 -6.85
N ALA A 71 -5.92 -15.76 -7.59
CA ALA A 71 -4.61 -15.11 -7.77
C ALA A 71 -4.70 -13.64 -7.36
N THR A 72 -3.68 -13.13 -6.66
CA THR A 72 -3.54 -11.71 -6.38
C THR A 72 -2.62 -11.09 -7.42
N ARG A 73 -3.09 -10.03 -8.10
CA ARG A 73 -2.25 -9.18 -8.93
C ARG A 73 -1.80 -7.98 -8.12
N HIS A 74 -0.50 -7.69 -8.16
CA HIS A 74 0.10 -6.54 -7.49
C HIS A 74 0.66 -5.59 -8.54
N THR A 75 0.46 -4.30 -8.30
CA THR A 75 1.17 -3.22 -8.98
C THR A 75 1.76 -2.32 -7.92
N CYS A 76 3.00 -1.84 -8.09
CA CYS A 76 3.69 -1.00 -7.13
C CYS A 76 4.46 0.08 -7.88
N SER A 77 4.27 1.33 -7.47
CA SER A 77 5.03 2.49 -7.91
C SER A 77 5.66 3.13 -6.70
N ALA A 78 7.00 3.08 -6.62
CA ALA A 78 7.77 3.76 -5.59
C ALA A 78 8.41 5.03 -6.17
N THR A 79 8.28 6.14 -5.44
CA THR A 79 8.89 7.43 -5.76
C THR A 79 10.41 7.27 -5.65
N GLY A 80 11.06 6.93 -6.76
CA GLY A 80 12.51 6.66 -6.83
C GLY A 80 12.92 5.39 -7.59
N CYS A 81 11.97 4.48 -7.90
CA CYS A 81 12.28 3.22 -8.60
C CYS A 81 12.18 3.30 -10.14
N GLY A 82 11.86 4.47 -10.70
CA GLY A 82 11.84 4.74 -12.15
C GLY A 82 10.67 4.09 -12.90
N GLU A 83 10.45 2.79 -12.74
CA GLU A 83 9.39 2.01 -13.39
C GLU A 83 8.41 1.40 -12.38
N ALA A 84 7.13 1.35 -12.77
CA ALA A 84 6.12 0.65 -11.99
C ALA A 84 6.35 -0.87 -12.08
N LEU A 85 6.37 -1.54 -10.93
CA LEU A 85 6.50 -2.99 -10.81
C LEU A 85 5.13 -3.64 -10.87
N ALA A 86 5.03 -4.79 -11.55
CA ALA A 86 3.82 -5.61 -11.55
C ALA A 86 4.18 -7.09 -11.46
N TRP A 87 3.44 -7.84 -10.63
CA TRP A 87 3.59 -9.29 -10.45
C TRP A 87 2.27 -9.91 -10.01
N HIS A 88 2.21 -11.23 -10.00
CA HIS A 88 1.08 -11.98 -9.45
C HIS A 88 1.55 -13.12 -8.55
N GLU A 89 0.73 -13.53 -7.59
CA GLU A 89 0.93 -14.70 -6.74
C GLU A 89 -0.41 -15.40 -6.48
N PRO A 90 -0.43 -16.65 -6.00
CA PRO A 90 -1.65 -17.27 -5.49
C PRO A 90 -2.32 -16.41 -4.41
N ALA A 91 -3.64 -16.50 -4.29
CA ALA A 91 -4.41 -15.71 -3.32
C ALA A 91 -3.79 -15.83 -1.92
N SER A 92 -3.43 -14.68 -1.37
CA SER A 92 -2.74 -14.55 -0.09
C SER A 92 -3.55 -13.66 0.86
N HIS A 93 -3.24 -13.73 2.15
CA HIS A 93 -3.91 -12.90 3.15
C HIS A 93 -3.51 -11.43 2.93
N PRO A 94 -4.41 -10.44 3.13
CA PRO A 94 -4.08 -9.01 3.08
C PRO A 94 -2.78 -8.57 3.78
N ALA A 95 -2.38 -9.20 4.88
CA ALA A 95 -1.10 -8.92 5.55
C ALA A 95 0.13 -9.24 4.67
N THR A 96 0.03 -10.28 3.84
CA THR A 96 1.05 -10.66 2.85
C THR A 96 1.20 -9.58 1.78
N HIS A 97 0.12 -8.87 1.42
CA HIS A 97 0.20 -7.77 0.44
C HIS A 97 1.09 -6.63 0.93
N VAL A 98 1.01 -6.26 2.21
CA VAL A 98 1.84 -5.22 2.85
C VAL A 98 3.31 -5.60 2.81
N GLU A 99 3.62 -6.84 3.16
CA GLU A 99 4.99 -7.35 3.16
C GLU A 99 5.57 -7.36 1.74
N ARG A 100 4.83 -7.91 0.77
CA ARG A 100 5.23 -7.94 -0.64
C ARG A 100 5.45 -6.54 -1.20
N PHE A 101 4.54 -5.62 -0.90
CA PHE A 101 4.67 -4.23 -1.29
C PHE A 101 5.92 -3.61 -0.66
N TYR A 102 6.14 -3.77 0.65
CA TYR A 102 7.30 -3.21 1.33
C TYR A 102 8.62 -3.73 0.74
N LEU A 103 8.75 -5.03 0.51
CA LEU A 103 9.92 -5.62 -0.16
C LEU A 103 10.13 -5.04 -1.57
N ALA A 104 9.04 -4.87 -2.34
CA ALA A 104 9.11 -4.25 -3.67
C ALA A 104 9.63 -2.81 -3.61
N THR A 105 9.25 -2.03 -2.58
CA THR A 105 9.76 -0.66 -2.40
C THR A 105 11.24 -0.60 -2.02
N LEU A 106 11.80 -1.69 -1.49
CA LEU A 106 13.23 -1.82 -1.19
C LEU A 106 14.05 -2.29 -2.39
N GLY A 107 13.41 -2.67 -3.50
CA GLY A 107 14.07 -3.35 -4.61
C GLY A 107 14.45 -4.79 -4.30
N GLU A 108 13.94 -5.35 -3.20
CA GLU A 108 14.14 -6.75 -2.83
C GLU A 108 13.15 -7.64 -3.61
N THR A 109 13.61 -8.82 -4.03
CA THR A 109 12.89 -9.69 -4.96
C THR A 109 11.50 -10.06 -4.45
N THR A 110 10.47 -9.55 -5.11
CA THR A 110 9.12 -10.09 -5.06
C THR A 110 9.08 -11.44 -5.78
N PRO A 111 8.69 -12.54 -5.14
CA PRO A 111 8.48 -13.81 -5.84
C PRO A 111 7.25 -13.67 -6.73
N GLY A 112 7.46 -13.72 -8.04
CA GLY A 112 6.39 -13.64 -9.02
C GLY A 112 6.94 -13.21 -10.38
N ALA A 113 6.63 -13.97 -11.41
CA ALA A 113 7.04 -13.67 -12.78
C ALA A 113 6.57 -12.26 -13.16
N ARG A 114 7.52 -11.39 -13.56
CA ARG A 114 7.23 -10.10 -14.21
C ARG A 114 6.48 -10.39 -15.49
N THR A 115 5.16 -10.43 -15.43
CA THR A 115 4.30 -10.68 -16.59
C THR A 115 3.23 -9.61 -16.65
N SER A 116 3.18 -8.94 -17.80
CA SER A 116 2.10 -8.03 -18.13
C SER A 116 0.89 -8.88 -18.52
N LEU A 117 -0.15 -8.86 -17.69
CA LEU A 117 -1.43 -9.52 -17.97
C LEU A 117 -2.50 -8.47 -18.30
N PRO A 118 -3.46 -8.79 -19.18
CA PRO A 118 -4.54 -7.90 -19.55
C PRO A 118 -5.40 -7.53 -18.33
N ALA A 119 -5.95 -6.31 -18.34
CA ALA A 119 -6.89 -5.86 -17.31
C ALA A 119 -8.18 -6.70 -17.39
N VAL A 120 -8.52 -7.41 -16.32
CA VAL A 120 -9.82 -8.07 -16.20
C VAL A 120 -10.78 -7.09 -15.51
N PRO A 121 -11.94 -6.77 -16.12
CA PRO A 121 -12.93 -5.92 -15.48
C PRO A 121 -13.89 -6.72 -14.60
N GLY A 122 -14.11 -6.25 -13.38
CA GLY A 122 -15.37 -6.40 -12.64
C GLY A 122 -15.42 -7.53 -11.60
N GLY A 123 -15.58 -7.15 -10.33
CA GLY A 123 -15.99 -8.04 -9.22
C GLY A 123 -14.93 -8.28 -8.15
N ASP A 124 -13.68 -7.91 -8.41
CA ASP A 124 -12.53 -8.27 -7.58
C ASP A 124 -12.32 -7.30 -6.40
N GLU A 125 -12.01 -7.86 -5.22
CA GLU A 125 -11.60 -7.09 -4.04
C GLU A 125 -10.34 -6.27 -4.37
N ALA A 126 -10.38 -4.98 -4.02
CA ALA A 126 -9.37 -3.99 -4.38
C ALA A 126 -8.76 -3.38 -3.13
N LEU A 127 -7.48 -3.65 -2.92
CA LEU A 127 -6.71 -3.10 -1.81
C LEU A 127 -5.60 -2.21 -2.36
N ALA A 128 -5.25 -1.18 -1.60
CA ALA A 128 -4.16 -0.27 -1.87
C ALA A 128 -3.21 -0.26 -0.68
N SER A 129 -1.92 -0.48 -0.95
CA SER A 129 -0.84 -0.33 0.03
C SER A 129 -0.08 0.96 -0.22
N PHE A 130 0.29 1.68 0.83
CA PHE A 130 1.00 2.94 0.71
C PHE A 130 2.14 3.03 1.72
N LEU A 131 3.14 3.80 1.35
CA LEU A 131 4.23 4.22 2.21
C LEU A 131 4.32 5.73 2.14
N ILE A 132 4.03 6.40 3.25
CA ILE A 132 4.13 7.86 3.37
C ILE A 132 5.17 8.26 4.40
N ARG A 133 5.62 9.50 4.32
CA ARG A 133 6.42 10.18 5.33
C ARG A 133 5.69 11.43 5.79
N LEU A 134 5.40 11.53 7.08
CA LEU A 134 4.79 12.73 7.71
C LEU A 134 5.78 13.90 7.81
#